data_AF-A0A521R078-F1
#
_entry.id   AF-A0A521R078-F1
#
_cell.length_a   1.000
_cell.length_b   1.000
_cell.length_c   1.000
_cell.angle_alpha   90.00
_cell.angle_beta   90.00
_cell.angle_gamma   90.00
#
_symmetry.space_group_name_H-M   'P 1'
#
loop_
_entity.id
_entity.type
_entity.pdbx_description
1 polymer ?
#
loop_
_entity_poly.entity_id
_entity_poly.type
_entity_poly.pdbx_seq_one_letter_code
_entity_poly.pdbx_strand_id
1 'polypeptide(L)'
;MSWPAFLKDFPHGHLVVAVAVDVGADEIGSRRLRGLRDLLHRVIGRAASSNGGFALTVSRTAGFPEILCGFETQADADALVGLARARPTDRYPGFATQRVFDLDTATEAALRAGLMSDGDIDQR
;
A
#
# COMPACT_ATOMS: atom_id res chain seq x y z
N MET A 1 1.64 2.45 -12.44
CA MET A 1 1.57 1.36 -13.45
C MET A 1 0.31 0.50 -13.23
N SER A 2 -0.14 -0.29 -14.20
CA SER A 2 -1.21 -1.30 -13.98
C SER A 2 -0.66 -2.54 -13.28
N TRP A 3 -1.49 -3.26 -12.53
CA TRP A 3 -1.05 -4.46 -11.82
C TRP A 3 -0.50 -5.59 -12.74
N PRO A 4 -1.16 -5.94 -13.87
CA PRO A 4 -0.61 -6.96 -14.77
C PRO A 4 0.73 -6.55 -15.40
N ALA A 5 0.91 -5.26 -15.72
CA ALA A 5 2.20 -4.77 -16.23
C ALA A 5 3.28 -4.87 -15.15
N PHE A 6 2.97 -4.52 -13.91
CA PHE A 6 3.89 -4.65 -12.79
C PHE A 6 4.38 -6.08 -12.59
N LEU A 7 3.47 -7.06 -12.58
CA LEU A 7 3.85 -8.46 -12.43
C LEU A 7 4.73 -8.97 -13.59
N LYS A 8 4.54 -8.42 -14.78
CA LYS A 8 5.34 -8.77 -15.96
C LYS A 8 6.74 -8.16 -15.89
N ASP A 9 6.82 -6.88 -15.55
CA ASP A 9 8.07 -6.11 -15.59
C ASP A 9 8.94 -6.36 -14.34
N PHE A 10 8.31 -6.70 -13.21
CA PHE A 10 8.95 -6.92 -11.91
C PHE A 10 8.48 -8.24 -11.26
N PRO A 11 8.80 -9.41 -11.83
CA PRO A 11 8.34 -10.72 -11.33
C PRO A 11 8.83 -11.05 -9.91
N HIS A 12 9.90 -10.40 -9.46
CA HIS A 12 10.45 -10.51 -8.11
C HIS A 12 10.43 -9.16 -7.37
N GLY A 13 9.45 -8.30 -7.65
CA GLY A 13 9.28 -7.04 -6.94
C GLY A 13 9.01 -7.22 -5.44
N HIS A 14 8.79 -6.10 -4.77
CA HIS A 14 8.51 -6.03 -3.34
C HIS A 14 7.02 -5.80 -3.10
N LEU A 15 6.43 -6.52 -2.14
CA LEU A 15 5.02 -6.45 -1.82
C LEU A 15 4.78 -5.92 -0.41
N VAL A 16 3.91 -4.92 -0.30
CA VAL A 16 3.30 -4.51 0.96
C VAL A 16 1.79 -4.64 0.82
N VAL A 17 1.15 -5.40 1.72
CA VAL A 17 -0.29 -5.65 1.71
C VAL A 17 -0.97 -4.90 2.83
N ALA A 18 -1.98 -4.11 2.49
CA ALA A 18 -2.86 -3.46 3.45
C ALA A 18 -4.14 -4.28 3.59
N VAL A 19 -4.42 -4.80 4.79
CA VAL A 19 -5.65 -5.55 5.08
C VAL A 19 -6.69 -4.57 5.60
N ALA A 20 -7.78 -4.33 4.86
CA ALA A 20 -8.80 -3.38 5.27
C ALA A 20 -9.75 -4.01 6.30
N VAL A 21 -9.34 -4.02 7.58
CA VAL A 21 -10.02 -4.74 8.66
C VAL A 21 -11.39 -4.15 9.04
N ASP A 22 -11.59 -2.85 8.82
CA ASP A 22 -12.85 -2.14 9.09
C ASP A 22 -13.83 -2.16 7.90
N VAL A 23 -13.47 -2.84 6.81
CA VAL A 23 -14.32 -2.98 5.63
C VAL A 23 -14.89 -4.39 5.63
N GLY A 24 -16.21 -4.49 5.77
CA GLY A 24 -16.90 -5.78 5.75
C GLY A 24 -16.56 -6.58 4.49
N ALA A 25 -16.49 -7.91 4.62
CA ALA A 25 -16.17 -8.80 3.51
C ALA A 25 -17.12 -8.61 2.30
N ASP A 26 -18.36 -8.21 2.56
CA ASP A 26 -19.41 -7.96 1.56
C ASP A 26 -19.38 -6.53 0.97
N GLU A 27 -18.60 -5.60 1.54
CA GLU A 27 -18.46 -4.21 1.05
C GLU A 27 -17.48 -4.10 -0.13
N ILE A 28 -17.60 -5.05 -1.04
CA ILE A 28 -16.72 -5.25 -2.17
C ILE A 28 -16.93 -4.15 -3.21
N GLY A 29 -15.87 -3.42 -3.54
CA GLY A 29 -15.99 -2.29 -4.47
C GLY A 29 -16.78 -1.11 -3.87
N SER A 30 -16.87 -1.04 -2.54
CA SER A 30 -17.42 0.11 -1.86
C SER A 30 -16.61 1.38 -2.17
N ARG A 31 -17.27 2.54 -1.99
CA ARG A 31 -16.59 3.84 -2.05
C ARG A 31 -15.46 3.91 -1.01
N ARG A 32 -15.64 3.24 0.13
CA ARG A 32 -14.65 3.16 1.22
C ARG A 32 -13.35 2.51 0.77
N LEU A 33 -13.43 1.34 0.14
CA LEU A 33 -12.25 0.60 -0.31
C LEU A 33 -11.50 1.33 -1.44
N ARG A 34 -12.23 1.98 -2.36
CA ARG A 34 -11.61 2.88 -3.36
C ARG A 34 -10.88 4.04 -2.68
N GLY A 35 -11.52 4.67 -1.70
CA GLY A 35 -10.90 5.77 -0.94
C GLY A 35 -9.62 5.35 -0.20
N LEU A 36 -9.57 4.14 0.37
CA LEU A 36 -8.37 3.58 0.98
C LEU A 36 -7.26 3.33 -0.04
N ARG A 37 -7.59 2.76 -1.21
CA ARG A 37 -6.63 2.58 -2.30
C ARG A 37 -6.07 3.91 -2.79
N ASP A 38 -6.92 4.92 -2.96
CA ASP A 38 -6.50 6.25 -3.42
C ASP A 38 -5.63 6.95 -2.37
N LEU A 39 -5.93 6.76 -1.08
CA LEU A 39 -5.07 7.21 0.00
C LEU A 39 -3.68 6.58 -0.10
N LEU A 40 -3.59 5.25 -0.22
CA LEU A 40 -2.31 4.56 -0.34
C LEU A 40 -1.53 4.99 -1.58
N HIS A 41 -2.20 5.18 -2.72
CA HIS A 41 -1.54 5.72 -3.91
C HIS A 41 -0.91 7.10 -3.65
N ARG A 42 -1.60 8.00 -2.94
CA ARG A 42 -1.05 9.32 -2.57
C ARG A 42 0.09 9.22 -1.57
N VAL A 43 -0.04 8.39 -0.54
CA VAL A 43 1.02 8.13 0.45
C VAL A 43 2.28 7.62 -0.25
N ILE A 44 2.13 6.60 -1.09
CA ILE A 44 3.26 6.02 -1.83
C ILE A 44 3.88 7.07 -2.75
N GLY A 45 3.06 7.81 -3.52
CA GLY A 45 3.57 8.86 -4.39
C GLY A 45 4.32 9.99 -3.67
N ARG A 46 4.05 10.22 -2.38
CA ARG A 46 4.74 11.21 -1.54
C ARG A 46 5.99 10.64 -0.88
N ALA A 47 5.93 9.40 -0.41
CA ALA A 47 6.97 8.75 0.38
C ALA A 47 8.04 8.06 -0.49
N ALA A 48 7.71 7.70 -1.73
CA ALA A 48 8.65 7.08 -2.66
C ALA A 48 9.77 8.07 -2.99
N SER A 49 11.00 7.65 -2.71
CA SER A 49 12.20 8.47 -2.84
C SER A 49 12.99 8.12 -4.10
N SER A 50 12.80 6.92 -4.64
CA SER A 50 13.61 6.40 -5.74
C SER A 50 13.01 6.58 -7.13
N ASN A 51 11.81 7.15 -7.23
CA ASN A 51 11.01 7.21 -8.47
C ASN A 51 10.79 5.82 -9.12
N GLY A 52 10.88 4.74 -8.34
CA GLY A 52 10.66 3.38 -8.82
C GLY A 52 9.21 3.15 -9.24
N GLY A 53 9.00 2.21 -10.16
CA GLY A 53 7.66 1.81 -10.58
C GLY A 53 6.87 1.19 -9.43
N PHE A 54 5.62 1.63 -9.27
CA PHE A 54 4.68 1.00 -8.34
C PHE A 54 3.30 0.76 -8.96
N ALA A 55 2.58 -0.21 -8.41
CA ALA A 55 1.21 -0.55 -8.79
C ALA A 55 0.38 -0.95 -7.57
N LEU A 56 -0.92 -0.64 -7.63
CA LEU A 56 -1.88 -1.05 -6.62
C LEU A 56 -2.99 -1.87 -7.26
N THR A 57 -3.40 -2.94 -6.59
CA THR A 57 -4.63 -3.66 -6.90
C THR A 57 -5.40 -4.01 -5.63
N VAL A 58 -6.69 -4.29 -5.80
CA VAL A 58 -7.51 -4.86 -4.73
C VAL A 58 -7.58 -6.37 -4.94
N SER A 59 -7.16 -7.13 -3.95
CA SER A 59 -7.34 -8.58 -3.88
C SER A 59 -8.44 -8.94 -2.89
N ARG A 60 -9.03 -10.12 -3.09
CA ARG A 60 -10.16 -10.65 -2.32
C ARG A 60 -9.96 -12.12 -1.95
N THR A 61 -8.80 -12.69 -2.27
CA THR A 61 -8.52 -14.13 -2.15
C THR A 61 -8.46 -14.60 -0.69
N ALA A 62 -8.28 -13.67 0.24
CA ALA A 62 -8.04 -13.92 1.65
C ALA A 62 -9.30 -13.97 2.54
N GLY A 63 -10.49 -13.75 2.01
CA GLY A 63 -11.73 -13.58 2.78
C GLY A 63 -11.95 -12.17 3.34
N PHE A 64 -10.93 -11.31 3.28
CA PHE A 64 -11.00 -9.88 3.60
C PHE A 64 -10.52 -9.05 2.41
N PRO A 65 -10.99 -7.80 2.25
CA PRO A 65 -10.45 -6.90 1.23
C PRO A 65 -8.99 -6.54 1.53
N GLU A 66 -8.11 -6.87 0.59
CA GLU A 66 -6.68 -6.55 0.66
C GLU A 66 -6.33 -5.56 -0.46
N ILE A 67 -5.50 -4.57 -0.15
CA ILE A 67 -4.88 -3.71 -1.15
C ILE A 67 -3.42 -4.12 -1.27
N LEU A 68 -3.07 -4.68 -2.43
CA LEU A 68 -1.72 -5.13 -2.74
C LEU A 68 -0.98 -3.96 -3.35
N CYS A 69 0.11 -3.55 -2.72
CA CYS A 69 1.01 -2.49 -3.18
C CYS A 69 2.32 -3.13 -3.62
N GLY A 70 2.56 -3.16 -4.93
CA GLY A 70 3.77 -3.69 -5.54
C GLY A 70 4.75 -2.56 -5.85
N PHE A 71 6.02 -2.79 -5.53
CA PHE A 71 7.13 -1.86 -5.71
C PHE A 71 8.27 -2.52 -6.48
N GLU A 72 8.84 -1.79 -7.42
CA GLU A 72 10.08 -2.17 -8.10
C GLU A 72 11.26 -2.21 -7.12
N THR A 73 11.39 -1.18 -6.27
CA THR A 73 12.53 -1.03 -5.36
C THR A 73 12.15 -1.36 -3.92
N GLN A 74 13.09 -1.95 -3.19
CA GLN A 74 12.89 -2.23 -1.76
C GLN A 74 12.78 -0.93 -0.95
N ALA A 75 13.53 0.11 -1.33
CA ALA A 75 13.55 1.38 -0.60
C ALA A 75 12.16 2.04 -0.54
N ASP A 76 11.43 2.06 -1.66
CA ASP A 76 10.07 2.63 -1.70
C ASP A 76 9.06 1.74 -0.95
N ALA A 77 9.25 0.42 -0.98
CA ALA A 77 8.47 -0.49 -0.14
C ALA A 77 8.74 -0.23 1.36
N ASP A 78 10.01 -0.10 1.76
CA ASP A 78 10.44 0.13 3.14
C ASP A 78 9.94 1.48 3.68
N ALA A 79 9.79 2.49 2.83
CA ALA A 79 9.14 3.75 3.19
C ALA A 79 7.68 3.54 3.63
N LEU A 80 6.88 2.79 2.86
CA LEU A 80 5.51 2.46 3.26
C LEU A 80 5.48 1.57 4.50
N VAL A 81 6.42 0.62 4.63
CA VAL A 81 6.55 -0.25 5.80
C VAL A 81 6.77 0.56 7.07
N GLY A 82 7.65 1.56 7.04
CA GLY A 82 7.93 2.42 8.19
C GLY A 82 6.70 3.23 8.61
N LEU A 83 5.98 3.80 7.64
CA LEU A 83 4.77 4.60 7.89
C LEU A 83 3.62 3.76 8.45
N ALA A 84 3.40 2.57 7.89
CA ALA A 84 2.28 1.70 8.24
C ALA A 84 2.63 0.64 9.30
N ARG A 85 3.86 0.64 9.81
CA ARG A 85 4.39 -0.37 10.76
C ARG A 85 4.18 -1.81 10.26
N ALA A 86 4.41 -2.03 8.97
CA ALA A 86 4.15 -3.31 8.35
C ALA A 86 5.14 -4.39 8.79
N ARG A 87 4.62 -5.60 9.03
CA ARG A 87 5.38 -6.76 9.52
C ARG A 87 5.67 -7.77 8.41
N PRO A 88 6.76 -8.55 8.51
CA PRO A 88 7.03 -9.68 7.61
C PRO A 88 5.86 -10.68 7.50
N THR A 89 5.72 -11.27 6.32
CA THR A 89 4.76 -12.34 6.02
C THR A 89 5.32 -13.25 4.92
N ASP A 90 4.83 -14.48 4.81
CA ASP A 90 5.19 -15.49 3.81
C ASP A 90 4.00 -15.90 2.91
N ARG A 91 2.86 -15.19 3.03
CA ARG A 91 1.58 -15.53 2.38
C ARG A 91 1.56 -15.38 0.86
N TYR A 92 2.47 -14.60 0.27
CA TYR A 92 2.44 -14.19 -1.14
C TYR A 92 3.72 -14.67 -1.87
N PRO A 93 3.84 -15.96 -2.18
CA PRO A 93 5.03 -16.50 -2.82
C PRO A 93 5.32 -15.81 -4.17
N GLY A 94 6.60 -15.64 -4.48
CA GLY A 94 7.09 -15.04 -5.73
C GLY A 94 7.69 -13.64 -5.59
N PHE A 95 7.30 -12.88 -4.57
CA PHE A 95 7.87 -11.56 -4.27
C PHE A 95 9.17 -11.67 -3.46
N ALA A 96 10.15 -10.79 -3.74
CA ALA A 96 11.44 -10.78 -3.05
C ALA A 96 11.32 -10.42 -1.56
N THR A 97 10.44 -9.46 -1.24
CA THR A 97 10.05 -9.16 0.13
C THR A 97 8.54 -9.05 0.23
N GLN A 98 7.98 -9.48 1.35
CA GLN A 98 6.54 -9.44 1.59
C GLN A 98 6.27 -8.90 2.99
N ARG A 99 5.42 -7.89 3.06
CA ARG A 99 5.01 -7.23 4.31
C ARG A 99 3.50 -7.09 4.34
N VAL A 100 2.93 -7.06 5.54
CA VAL A 100 1.51 -6.88 5.77
C VAL A 100 1.27 -5.91 6.92
N PHE A 101 0.22 -5.10 6.82
CA PHE A 101 -0.29 -4.30 7.93
C PHE A 101 -1.81 -4.24 7.90
N ASP A 102 -2.40 -3.99 9.06
CA ASP A 102 -3.83 -3.79 9.19
C ASP A 102 -4.14 -2.31 8.90
N LEU A 103 -5.02 -2.07 7.93
CA LEU A 103 -5.51 -0.74 7.58
C LEU A 103 -6.83 -0.50 8.29
N ASP A 104 -6.71 -0.28 9.60
CA ASP A 104 -7.79 0.17 10.47
C ASP A 104 -7.94 1.70 10.44
N THR A 105 -8.93 2.20 11.15
CA THR A 105 -9.21 3.64 11.26
C THR A 105 -8.03 4.43 11.83
N ALA A 106 -7.28 3.86 12.79
CA ALA A 106 -6.13 4.53 13.41
C ALA A 106 -4.95 4.66 12.43
N THR A 107 -4.63 3.59 11.72
CA THR A 107 -3.58 3.55 10.70
C THR A 107 -3.93 4.46 9.54
N GLU A 108 -5.18 4.47 9.11
CA GLU A 108 -5.64 5.39 8.08
C GLU A 108 -5.48 6.87 8.51
N ALA A 109 -5.83 7.21 9.75
CA ALA A 109 -5.65 8.54 10.28
C ALA A 109 -4.16 8.94 10.35
N ALA A 110 -3.29 8.03 10.78
CA ALA A 110 -1.84 8.25 10.81
C ALA A 110 -1.26 8.49 9.40
N LEU A 111 -1.67 7.70 8.41
CA LEU A 111 -1.27 7.87 7.02
C LEU A 111 -1.74 9.21 6.44
N ARG A 112 -2.94 9.66 6.79
CA ARG A 112 -3.43 11.00 6.42
C ARG A 112 -2.65 12.13 7.08
N ALA A 113 -2.36 12.01 8.36
CA ALA A 113 -1.58 13.01 9.09
C ALA A 113 -0.16 13.14 8.53
N GLY A 114 0.46 12.01 8.13
CA GLY A 114 1.75 11.98 7.46
C GLY A 114 1.75 12.74 6.13
N LEU A 115 0.64 12.69 5.36
CA LEU A 115 0.49 13.47 4.13
C LEU A 115 0.38 14.98 4.37
N MET A 116 -0.23 15.39 5.48
CA MET A 116 -0.44 16.82 5.81
C MET A 116 0.81 17.46 6.42
N SER A 117 1.52 16.74 7.28
CA SER A 117 2.66 17.28 8.04
C SER A 117 3.87 17.62 7.15
N ASP A 118 3.96 17.03 5.97
CA ASP A 118 5.02 17.29 4.99
C ASP A 118 4.66 18.41 4.00
N GLY A 119 3.48 19.04 4.15
CA GLY A 119 3.00 20.16 3.32
C GLY A 119 3.12 21.55 3.96
N ASP A 120 3.37 21.63 5.28
CA ASP A 120 3.42 22.89 6.05
C ASP A 120 4.81 23.54 6.11
N ILE A 121 5.82 23.02 5.40
CA ILE A 121 7.20 23.54 5.43
C ILE A 121 7.46 24.60 4.34
N ASP A 122 6.54 24.86 3.41
CA ASP A 122 6.81 25.74 2.25
C ASP A 122 5.88 26.96 2.15
N GLN A 123 5.72 27.70 3.24
CA GLN A 123 5.24 29.09 3.20
C GLN A 123 6.05 29.98 4.15
N ARG A 124 7.14 30.56 3.64
CA ARG A 124 7.79 31.73 4.21
C ARG A 124 8.24 32.69 3.12
#